data_AF-A0A1I3DGJ7-F1
#
_entry.id   AF-A0A1I3DGJ7-F1
#
_cell.length_a   1.000
_cell.length_b   1.000
_cell.length_c   1.000
_cell.angle_alpha   90.00
_cell.angle_beta   90.00
_cell.angle_gamma   90.00
#
_symmetry.space_group_name_H-M   'P 1'
#
loop_
_entity.id
_entity.type
_entity.pdbx_description
1 polymer ?
#
loop_
_entity_poly.entity_id
_entity_poly.type
_entity_poly.pdbx_seq_one_letter_code
_entity_poly.pdbx_strand_id
1 'polypeptide(L)'
;MWRGCSNNTVKTLRNEAVLFAALASLSAVSAQAESFTAGTVMQKMEERERYAFVAGVVEGLAFARYKADGDSPAGMSCIYTWFYHEDGAVETVYAAFRKFPDNTPAGVVSALIRRRCDG
;
A
#
# COMPACT_ATOMS: atom_id res chain seq x y z
N MET A 1 7.97 -8.13 -12.82
CA MET A 1 9.02 -7.32 -13.49
C MET A 1 8.40 -5.99 -13.88
N TRP A 2 8.49 -4.99 -12.99
CA TRP A 2 7.88 -3.67 -13.17
C TRP A 2 8.71 -2.86 -14.17
N ARG A 3 8.16 -2.63 -15.37
CA ARG A 3 8.80 -1.80 -16.38
C ARG A 3 8.44 -0.33 -16.14
N GLY A 4 9.46 0.43 -15.75
CA GLY A 4 9.75 1.80 -16.17
C GLY A 4 8.65 2.85 -16.08
N CYS A 5 8.81 3.79 -15.15
CA CYS A 5 8.37 5.17 -15.37
C CYS A 5 8.99 5.67 -16.68
N SER A 6 8.17 5.81 -17.71
CA SER A 6 8.54 6.41 -18.99
C SER A 6 8.73 7.91 -18.79
N ASN A 7 9.98 8.35 -18.80
CA ASN A 7 10.36 9.76 -18.83
C ASN A 7 9.82 10.40 -20.12
N ASN A 8 8.85 11.30 -19.98
CA ASN A 8 8.43 12.18 -21.06
C ASN A 8 9.54 13.20 -21.33
N THR A 9 10.36 12.89 -22.33
CA THR A 9 11.32 13.82 -22.94
C THR A 9 10.55 14.93 -23.66
N VAL A 10 10.32 16.05 -22.98
CA VAL A 10 9.78 17.26 -23.60
C VAL A 10 10.84 17.79 -24.56
N LYS A 11 10.56 17.65 -25.86
CA LYS A 11 11.41 18.17 -26.94
C LYS A 11 11.42 19.70 -26.87
N THR A 12 12.62 20.23 -26.66
CA THR A 12 12.97 21.65 -26.71
C THR A 12 12.61 22.25 -28.06
N LEU A 13 11.70 23.23 -28.08
CA LEU A 13 11.51 24.15 -29.21
C LEU A 13 11.96 25.55 -28.80
N ARG A 14 12.69 26.17 -29.73
CA ARG A 14 13.46 27.42 -29.66
C ARG A 14 12.57 28.66 -29.55
N ASN A 15 13.15 29.70 -28.92
CA ASN A 15 12.97 31.14 -29.13
C ASN A 15 11.56 31.68 -29.41
N GLU A 16 11.04 32.48 -28.48
CA GLU A 16 10.74 33.91 -28.68
C GLU A 16 10.64 34.56 -27.28
N ALA A 17 11.31 35.69 -27.10
CA ALA A 17 11.32 36.44 -25.85
C ALA A 17 10.02 37.23 -25.70
N VAL A 18 9.17 36.86 -24.73
CA VAL A 18 8.10 37.74 -24.25
C VAL A 18 8.13 37.76 -22.73
N LEU A 19 8.45 38.95 -22.20
CA LEU A 19 8.29 39.32 -20.81
C LEU A 19 6.85 39.03 -20.34
N PHE A 20 6.71 38.10 -19.41
CA PHE A 20 5.61 38.07 -18.44
C PHE A 20 6.21 37.98 -17.04
N ALA A 21 6.75 39.12 -16.58
CA ALA A 21 7.10 39.33 -15.18
C ALA A 21 5.85 39.86 -14.46
N ALA A 22 5.05 38.95 -13.92
CA ALA A 22 4.16 39.11 -12.76
C ALA A 22 3.08 38.03 -12.82
N LEU A 23 3.10 37.07 -11.89
CA LEU A 23 1.94 36.70 -11.07
C LEU A 23 2.27 35.49 -10.21
N ALA A 24 1.97 35.66 -8.92
CA ALA A 24 1.84 34.67 -7.87
C ALA A 24 3.13 33.96 -7.47
N SER A 25 3.70 34.46 -6.37
CA SER A 25 4.27 33.65 -5.30
C SER A 25 3.33 32.48 -4.99
N LEU A 26 3.45 31.37 -5.73
CA LEU A 26 2.96 30.08 -5.26
C LEU A 26 3.84 29.76 -4.05
N SER A 27 3.38 30.12 -2.85
CA SER A 27 3.83 29.47 -1.64
C SER A 27 3.63 27.99 -1.88
N ALA A 28 4.72 27.28 -2.19
CA ALA A 28 4.73 25.84 -2.26
C ALA A 28 4.32 25.37 -0.86
N VAL A 29 3.04 25.06 -0.69
CA VAL A 29 2.59 24.24 0.42
C VAL A 29 3.31 22.92 0.21
N SER A 30 4.42 22.75 0.92
CA SER A 30 5.03 21.45 1.09
C SER A 30 4.03 20.63 1.89
N ALA A 31 3.13 19.95 1.18
CA ALA A 31 2.37 18.87 1.76
C ALA A 31 3.40 17.86 2.25
N GLN A 32 3.67 17.87 3.56
CA GLN A 32 4.47 16.86 4.21
C GLN A 32 3.64 15.59 4.11
N ALA A 33 3.96 14.75 3.13
CA ALA A 33 3.36 13.44 3.02
C ALA A 33 3.78 12.65 4.26
N GLU A 34 2.90 12.60 5.27
CA GLU A 34 3.07 11.65 6.36
C GLU A 34 3.14 10.26 5.74
N SER A 35 4.18 9.50 6.08
CA SER A 35 4.30 8.13 5.64
C SER A 35 3.15 7.32 6.24
N PHE A 36 2.35 6.71 5.37
CA PHE A 36 1.27 5.82 5.79
C PHE A 36 1.84 4.45 6.15
N THR A 37 2.28 4.32 7.40
CA THR A 37 2.95 3.14 7.94
C THR A 37 2.02 2.28 8.81
N ALA A 38 2.48 1.08 9.15
CA ALA A 38 1.80 0.21 10.12
C ALA A 38 1.67 0.89 11.49
N GLY A 39 2.67 1.67 11.90
CA GLY A 39 2.62 2.49 13.12
C GLY A 39 1.51 3.54 13.07
N THR A 40 1.38 4.26 11.94
CA THR A 40 0.32 5.25 11.73
C THR A 40 -1.07 4.62 11.85
N VAL A 41 -1.27 3.42 11.29
CA VAL A 41 -2.53 2.66 11.44
C VAL A 41 -2.82 2.37 12.91
N MET A 42 -1.82 1.91 13.67
CA MET A 42 -2.02 1.59 15.09
C MET A 42 -2.25 2.82 15.96
N GLN A 43 -1.70 3.98 15.59
CA GLN A 43 -1.79 5.22 16.35
C GLN A 43 -3.06 6.02 16.05
N LYS A 44 -3.47 6.06 14.77
CA LYS A 44 -4.48 7.01 14.30
C LYS A 44 -5.85 6.41 14.02
N MET A 45 -5.96 5.07 13.94
CA MET A 45 -7.23 4.39 13.63
C MET A 45 -7.82 3.70 14.87
N GLU A 46 -9.12 3.87 15.06
CA GLU A 46 -9.87 3.10 16.07
C GLU A 46 -9.93 1.61 15.68
N GLU A 47 -10.30 0.76 16.63
CA GLU A 47 -10.28 -0.71 16.42
C GLU A 47 -11.12 -1.16 15.21
N ARG A 48 -12.35 -0.62 15.07
CA ARG A 48 -13.21 -0.96 13.93
C ARG A 48 -12.67 -0.46 12.60
N GLU A 49 -12.05 0.72 12.59
CA GLU A 49 -11.40 1.28 11.40
C GLU A 49 -10.18 0.45 11.00
N ARG A 50 -9.37 0.03 11.98
CA ARG A 50 -8.22 -0.84 11.76
C ARG A 50 -8.64 -2.17 11.15
N TYR A 51 -9.72 -2.78 11.63
CA TYR A 51 -10.21 -4.03 11.06
C TYR A 51 -10.60 -3.87 9.60
N ALA A 52 -11.45 -2.87 9.29
CA ALA A 52 -11.88 -2.62 7.91
C ALA A 52 -10.71 -2.30 6.98
N PHE A 53 -9.74 -1.51 7.46
CA PHE A 53 -8.52 -1.20 6.72
C PHE A 53 -7.71 -2.47 6.41
N VAL A 54 -7.46 -3.33 7.42
CA VAL A 54 -6.71 -4.57 7.23
C VAL A 54 -7.45 -5.54 6.32
N ALA A 55 -8.78 -5.65 6.45
CA ALA A 55 -9.59 -6.47 5.56
C ALA A 55 -9.46 -6.04 4.09
N GLY A 56 -9.44 -4.73 3.82
CA GLY A 56 -9.19 -4.21 2.47
C GLY A 56 -7.78 -4.52 1.93
N VAL A 57 -6.76 -4.48 2.79
CA VAL A 57 -5.40 -4.92 2.43
C VAL A 57 -5.38 -6.42 2.08
N VAL A 58 -6.04 -7.24 2.90
CA VAL A 58 -6.15 -8.69 2.68
C VAL A 58 -6.86 -8.98 1.35
N GLU A 59 -7.97 -8.28 1.06
CA GLU A 59 -8.70 -8.40 -0.20
C GLU A 59 -7.80 -8.11 -1.41
N GLY A 60 -7.07 -6.99 -1.38
CA GLY A 60 -6.15 -6.63 -2.46
C GLY A 60 -5.04 -7.66 -2.67
N LEU A 61 -4.48 -8.21 -1.57
CA LEU A 61 -3.44 -9.24 -1.64
C LEU A 61 -3.98 -10.60 -2.12
N ALA A 62 -5.20 -10.95 -1.71
CA ALA A 62 -5.88 -12.17 -2.15
C ALA A 62 -6.18 -12.12 -3.65
N PHE A 63 -6.71 -11.00 -4.15
CA PHE A 63 -6.95 -10.81 -5.58
C PHE A 63 -5.64 -10.78 -6.37
N ALA A 64 -4.60 -10.13 -5.87
CA ALA A 64 -3.28 -10.15 -6.50
C ALA A 64 -2.72 -11.57 -6.63
N ARG A 65 -2.90 -12.41 -5.59
CA ARG A 65 -2.50 -13.83 -5.62
C ARG A 65 -3.32 -14.63 -6.63
N TYR A 66 -4.65 -14.45 -6.67
CA TYR A 66 -5.52 -15.08 -7.67
C TYR A 66 -5.04 -14.82 -9.11
N LYS A 67 -4.73 -13.55 -9.43
CA LYS A 67 -4.21 -13.19 -10.75
C LYS A 67 -2.81 -13.76 -11.00
N ALA A 68 -1.95 -13.83 -9.99
CA ALA A 68 -0.61 -14.41 -10.10
C ALA A 68 -0.64 -15.93 -10.34
N ASP A 69 -1.62 -16.62 -9.76
CA ASP A 69 -1.81 -18.07 -9.88
C ASP A 69 -2.59 -18.47 -11.15
N GLY A 70 -2.73 -17.57 -12.14
CA GLY A 70 -3.42 -17.85 -13.39
C GLY A 70 -4.92 -18.05 -13.21
N ASP A 71 -5.56 -17.22 -12.38
CA ASP A 71 -6.99 -17.31 -12.04
C ASP A 71 -7.36 -18.61 -11.29
N SER A 72 -6.37 -19.20 -10.61
CA SER A 72 -6.61 -20.30 -9.66
C SER A 72 -7.03 -19.75 -8.29
N PRO A 73 -8.13 -20.24 -7.70
CA PRO A 73 -8.60 -19.75 -6.40
C PRO A 73 -7.80 -20.30 -5.21
N ALA A 74 -6.87 -21.25 -5.40
CA ALA A 74 -6.22 -21.96 -4.30
C ALA A 74 -5.43 -21.02 -3.36
N GLY A 75 -4.55 -20.17 -3.90
CA GLY A 75 -3.79 -19.21 -3.10
C GLY A 75 -4.67 -18.14 -2.44
N MET A 76 -5.67 -17.64 -3.17
CA MET A 76 -6.67 -16.69 -2.66
C MET A 76 -7.46 -17.29 -1.48
N SER A 77 -7.89 -18.54 -1.61
CA SER A 77 -8.66 -19.26 -0.59
C SER A 77 -7.83 -19.49 0.68
N CYS A 78 -6.53 -19.76 0.57
CA CYS A 78 -5.65 -19.84 1.75
C CYS A 78 -5.62 -18.51 2.51
N ILE A 79 -5.48 -17.38 1.79
CA ILE A 79 -5.42 -16.04 2.39
C ILE A 79 -6.71 -15.72 3.15
N TYR A 80 -7.87 -15.97 2.51
CA TYR A 80 -9.16 -15.73 3.16
C TYR A 80 -9.41 -16.66 4.33
N THR A 81 -9.06 -17.94 4.22
CA THR A 81 -9.21 -18.90 5.32
C THR A 81 -8.39 -18.46 6.52
N TRP A 82 -7.12 -18.10 6.31
CA TRP A 82 -6.28 -17.59 7.37
C TRP A 82 -6.86 -16.33 8.02
N PHE A 83 -7.28 -15.33 7.25
CA PHE A 83 -7.69 -14.06 7.85
C PHE A 83 -9.10 -14.07 8.46
N TYR A 84 -10.07 -14.72 7.83
CA TYR A 84 -11.48 -14.66 8.22
C TYR A 84 -11.97 -15.87 9.02
N HIS A 85 -11.22 -16.98 9.02
CA HIS A 85 -11.68 -18.24 9.62
C HIS A 85 -10.71 -18.83 10.66
N GLU A 86 -9.45 -18.39 10.72
CA GLU A 86 -8.54 -18.79 11.80
C GLU A 86 -8.57 -17.78 12.94
N ASP A 87 -8.73 -18.29 14.15
CA ASP A 87 -8.68 -17.47 15.36
C ASP A 87 -7.31 -16.80 15.52
N GLY A 88 -7.30 -15.53 15.94
CA GLY A 88 -6.07 -14.80 16.24
C GLY A 88 -5.37 -14.17 15.03
N ALA A 89 -5.93 -14.28 13.81
CA ALA A 89 -5.32 -13.71 12.62
C ALA A 89 -5.21 -12.17 12.69
N VAL A 90 -6.27 -11.50 13.15
CA VAL A 90 -6.29 -10.04 13.32
C VAL A 90 -5.28 -9.60 14.38
N GLU A 91 -5.24 -10.29 15.52
CA GLU A 91 -4.31 -10.05 16.61
C GLU A 91 -2.86 -10.25 16.14
N THR A 92 -2.62 -11.25 15.30
CA THR A 92 -1.31 -11.50 14.68
C THR A 92 -0.89 -10.34 13.79
N VAL A 93 -1.80 -9.82 12.96
CA VAL A 93 -1.54 -8.63 12.12
C VAL A 93 -1.24 -7.41 12.99
N TYR A 94 -2.04 -7.14 14.01
CA TYR A 94 -1.83 -5.99 14.90
C TYR A 94 -0.53 -6.11 15.71
N ALA A 95 -0.18 -7.32 16.15
CA ALA A 95 1.11 -7.59 16.78
C ALA A 95 2.27 -7.32 15.82
N ALA A 96 2.14 -7.73 14.55
CA ALA A 96 3.14 -7.46 13.53
C ALA A 96 3.25 -5.95 13.23
N PHE A 97 2.13 -5.22 13.15
CA PHE A 97 2.15 -3.77 12.95
C PHE A 97 2.87 -3.04 14.09
N ARG A 98 2.66 -3.46 15.34
CA ARG A 98 3.41 -2.92 16.48
C ARG A 98 4.90 -3.27 16.43
N LYS A 99 5.26 -4.45 15.92
CA LYS A 99 6.65 -4.90 15.80
C LYS A 99 7.41 -4.22 14.66
N PHE A 100 6.71 -3.85 13.59
CA PHE A 100 7.28 -3.28 12.36
C PHE A 100 6.59 -1.95 12.00
N PRO A 101 6.67 -0.93 12.88
CA PRO A 101 5.85 0.28 12.76
C PRO A 101 6.24 1.15 11.57
N ASP A 102 7.48 1.10 11.10
CA ASP A 102 7.97 1.94 10.01
C ASP A 102 7.72 1.34 8.61
N ASN A 103 7.18 0.12 8.56
CA ASN A 103 6.88 -0.57 7.31
C ASN A 103 5.49 -0.20 6.79
N THR A 104 5.27 -0.38 5.48
CA THR A 104 3.92 -0.23 4.91
C THR A 104 2.99 -1.33 5.46
N PRO A 105 1.72 -1.03 5.76
CA PRO A 105 0.80 -2.04 6.29
C PRO A 105 0.66 -3.25 5.36
N ALA A 106 0.51 -3.01 4.05
CA ALA A 106 0.43 -4.06 3.04
C ALA A 106 1.70 -4.91 2.95
N GLY A 107 2.89 -4.31 3.15
CA GLY A 107 4.15 -5.05 3.19
C GLY A 107 4.22 -6.01 4.38
N VAL A 108 3.77 -5.58 5.55
CA VAL A 108 3.72 -6.43 6.75
C VAL A 108 2.71 -7.57 6.58
N VAL A 109 1.48 -7.28 6.12
CA VAL A 109 0.46 -8.31 5.86
C VAL A 109 0.93 -9.30 4.79
N SER A 110 1.55 -8.81 3.71
CA SER A 110 2.12 -9.67 2.67
C SER A 110 3.16 -10.63 3.22
N ALA A 111 4.06 -10.17 4.10
CA ALA A 111 5.05 -11.05 4.73
C ALA A 111 4.41 -12.15 5.60
N LEU A 112 3.34 -11.84 6.33
CA LEU A 112 2.58 -12.82 7.11
C LEU A 112 1.91 -13.86 6.20
N ILE A 113 1.23 -13.40 5.14
CA ILE A 113 0.58 -14.26 4.14
C ILE A 113 1.59 -15.22 3.53
N ARG A 114 2.75 -14.72 3.09
CA ARG A 114 3.80 -15.55 2.49
C ARG A 114 4.24 -16.66 3.43
N ARG A 115 4.43 -16.34 4.71
CA ARG A 115 4.79 -17.34 5.74
C ARG A 115 3.70 -18.40 5.94
N ARG A 116 2.42 -18.05 5.79
CA ARG A 116 1.28 -18.93 6.06
C ARG A 116 0.85 -19.77 4.84
N CYS A 117 0.93 -19.21 3.64
CA CYS A 117 0.26 -19.70 2.44
C CYS A 117 1.18 -20.02 1.25
N ASP A 118 2.50 -19.76 1.32
CA ASP A 118 3.46 -20.14 0.26
C ASP A 118 4.08 -21.53 0.48
N GLY A 119 3.28 -22.48 0.98
CA GLY A 119 3.66 -23.89 1.13
C GLY A 119 3.51 -24.68 -0.16
#